data_AF-A0A7U9QYG6-F1
#
_entry.id   AF-A0A7U9QYG6-F1
#
_cell.length_a   1.000
_cell.length_b   1.000
_cell.length_c   1.000
_cell.angle_alpha   90.00
_cell.angle_beta   90.00
_cell.angle_gamma   90.00
#
_symmetry.space_group_name_H-M   'P 1'
#
loop_
_entity.id
_entity.type
_entity.pdbx_description
1 polymer ?
#
loop_
_entity_poly.entity_id
_entity_poly.type
_entity_poly.pdbx_seq_one_letter_code
_entity_poly.pdbx_strand_id
1 'polypeptide(L)' 'MAGMLKKWIILLLIAIAAFVLGRLAVRAFLNLLLGGTLFGGNFL' A
#
# COMPACT_ATOMS: atom_id res chain seq x y z
N MET A 1 -21.68 19.97 12.90
CA MET A 1 -20.93 19.70 11.65
C MET A 1 -19.40 19.72 11.85
N ALA A 2 -18.83 19.10 12.90
CA ALA A 2 -17.37 19.15 13.16
C ALA A 2 -16.63 17.81 12.96
N GLY A 3 -17.35 16.71 12.67
CA GLY A 3 -16.77 15.36 12.54
C GLY A 3 -16.38 14.95 11.11
N MET A 4 -16.80 15.70 10.09
CA MET A 4 -16.60 15.34 8.68
C MET A 4 -15.12 15.35 8.30
N LEU A 5 -14.37 16.39 8.68
CA LEU A 5 -12.96 16.53 8.32
C LEU A 5 -12.10 15.37 8.85
N LYS A 6 -12.39 14.91 10.08
CA LYS A 6 -11.68 13.78 10.72
C LYS A 6 -11.90 12.47 9.96
N LYS A 7 -13.14 12.22 9.50
CA LYS A 7 -13.48 11.05 8.67
C LYS A 7 -12.71 11.07 7.35
N TRP A 8 -12.66 12.21 6.67
CA TRP A 8 -11.94 12.33 5.40
C TRP A 8 -10.43 12.10 5.53
N ILE A 9 -9.82 12.61 6.61
CA ILE A 9 -8.39 12.37 6.88
C ILE A 9 -8.11 10.87 7.09
N ILE A 10 -8.96 10.19 7.85
CA ILE A 10 -8.80 8.74 8.09
C ILE A 10 -8.96 7.95 6.78
N LEU A 11 -9.96 8.31 5.96
CA LEU A 11 -10.17 7.65 4.66
C LEU A 11 -8.98 7.87 3.71
N LEU A 12 -8.40 9.07 3.69
CA LEU A 12 -7.20 9.36 2.90
C LEU A 12 -6.01 8.51 3.36
N LEU A 13 -5.81 8.39 4.68
CA LEU A 13 -4.75 7.58 5.28
C LEU A 13 -4.92 6.09 4.90
N ILE A 14 -6.15 5.57 4.99
CA ILE A 14 -6.47 4.20 4.59
C ILE A 14 -6.22 4.00 3.09
N ALA A 15 -6.61 4.95 2.25
CA ALA A 15 -6.40 4.85 0.80
C ALA A 15 -4.92 4.80 0.43
N ILE A 16 -4.09 5.65 1.05
CA ILE A 16 -2.63 5.65 0.85
C ILE A 16 -2.04 4.32 1.34
N ALA A 17 -2.41 3.87 2.55
CA ALA A 17 -1.93 2.61 3.09
C ALA A 17 -2.33 1.41 2.20
N ALA A 18 -3.57 1.38 1.72
CA ALA A 18 -4.08 0.34 0.84
C ALA A 18 -3.34 0.32 -0.51
N PHE A 19 -3.02 1.47 -1.08
CA PHE A 19 -2.26 1.57 -2.32
C PHE A 19 -0.84 1.01 -2.17
N VAL A 20 -0.13 1.42 -1.11
CA VAL A 20 1.24 0.94 -0.83
C VAL A 20 1.23 -0.56 -0.53
N LEU A 21 0.33 -1.03 0.34
CA LEU A 21 0.24 -2.43 0.70
C LEU A 21 -0.20 -3.31 -0.47
N GLY A 22 -1.15 -2.87 -1.29
CA GLY A 22 -1.60 -3.62 -2.46
C GLY A 22 -0.46 -3.85 -3.46
N ARG A 23 0.32 -2.80 -3.75
CA ARG A 23 1.50 -2.91 -4.62
C ARG A 23 2.54 -3.86 -4.04
N LEU A 24 2.86 -3.71 -2.75
CA LEU A 24 3.84 -4.56 -2.08
C LEU A 24 3.37 -6.01 -1.99
N ALA A 25 2.08 -6.27 -1.78
CA ALA A 25 1.52 -7.62 -1.71
C ALA A 25 1.59 -8.34 -3.05
N VAL A 26 1.21 -7.67 -4.15
CA VAL A 26 1.35 -8.22 -5.51
C VAL A 26 2.82 -8.51 -5.81
N ARG A 27 3.71 -7.59 -5.47
CA ARG A 27 5.14 -7.77 -5.66
C ARG A 27 5.71 -8.91 -4.81
N ALA A 28 5.30 -9.00 -3.55
CA ALA A 28 5.69 -10.08 -2.64
C ALA A 28 5.32 -11.42 -3.23
N PHE A 29 4.06 -11.53 -3.69
CA PHE A 29 3.52 -12.74 -4.28
C PHE A 29 4.30 -13.14 -5.54
N LEU A 30 4.50 -12.20 -6.47
CA LEU A 30 5.27 -12.47 -7.70
C LEU A 30 6.73 -12.83 -7.42
N ASN A 31 7.37 -12.16 -6.47
CA ASN A 31 8.75 -12.49 -6.07
C ASN A 31 8.85 -13.86 -5.41
N LEU A 32 7.85 -14.26 -4.62
CA LEU A 32 7.78 -15.60 -4.03
C LEU A 32 7.71 -16.68 -5.11
N LEU A 33 6.93 -16.43 -6.17
CA LEU A 33 6.75 -17.38 -7.28
C LEU A 33 7.95 -17.41 -8.24
N LEU A 34 8.58 -16.26 -8.49
CA LEU A 34 9.65 -16.11 -9.48
C LEU A 34 11.05 -16.18 -8.87
N GLY A 35 11.18 -16.33 -7.54
CA GLY A 35 12.46 -16.38 -6.83
C GLY A 35 13.20 -15.04 -6.78
N GLY A 36 12.46 -13.91 -6.87
CA GLY A 36 13.01 -12.55 -6.86
C GLY A 36 13.05 -11.91 -5.47
N THR A 37 13.57 -10.68 -5.37
CA THR A 37 13.63 -9.94 -4.11
C THR A 37 12.56 -8.84 -4.05
N LEU A 38 11.93 -8.69 -2.88
CA LEU A 38 10.92 -7.64 -2.62
C LEU A 38 11.42 -6.21 -2.88
N PHE A 39 12.73 -6.00 -2.74
CA PHE A 39 13.37 -4.69 -2.73
C PHE A 39 14.58 -4.57 -3.67
N GLY A 40 14.73 -5.46 -4.66
CA GLY A 40 15.85 -5.44 -5.61
C GLY A 40 15.88 -4.26 -6.60
N GLY A 41 15.09 -3.21 -6.35
CA GLY A 41 14.91 -2.03 -7.20
C GLY A 41 13.97 -1.01 -6.53
N ASN A 42 13.13 -0.32 -7.31
CA ASN A 42 12.28 0.77 -6.79
C ASN A 42 11.24 0.27 -5.75
N PHE A 43 11.26 0.82 -4.53
CA PHE A 43 10.38 0.43 -3.40
C PHE A 43 8.91 0.88 -3.61
N LEU A 44 8.68 1.81 -4.55
CA LEU A 44 7.37 2.35 -4.99
C LEU A 44 7.24 2.41 -6.51
#